data_AF-A0AAV9IYP9-F1
#
_entry.id   AF-A0AAV9IYP9-F1
#
_cell.length_a   1.000
_cell.length_b   1.000
_cell.length_c   1.000
_cell.angle_alpha   90.00
_cell.angle_beta   90.00
_cell.angle_gamma   90.00
#
_symmetry.space_group_name_H-M   'P 1'
#
loop_
_entity.id
_entity.type
_entity.pdbx_description
1 polymer ?
#
loop_
_entity_poly.entity_id
_entity_poly.type
_entity_poly.pdbx_seq_one_letter_code
_entity_poly.pdbx_strand_id
1 'polypeptide(L)'
;MRLLGHSVRWLIRPHPSRWSRRVGTSPTVTANERRQSRSMAPDDALPDVRTDDFDYHLPEERVAKFPLADRSASKLLVFEAGRSLRHRRFVDLPQLLPSDAVLVRNNSKVIAARLLLHKERIGRRGKMGGGKAELLCLEPLQPSTDPAVALACTTPPVVWSCYCGGRRIHNGTVLHGEHVRATMLERVGMETWVRFDWTPGQPCHSFADVLEREGHTPLPPYLRREDVPADRRTYQTVYASREGSVAAPTAGLHFTSDMIERHFADRVVNVTLHVGAGTFAPILSEAISGHQMHRERACIERAELERLVAFMEQRRPIAAVGTTSARTLESLHWHGAALLEGAGKSGMGEEFWVSQWQPYNCTASASALDTYRAVLRRMDEASLAVMRGYTNLLIVPPYEFQVVDALVTNFHRPRSTLLMLVAALVPGGRDTLMHIYEEALKHEYRFLSYGDSSLLTRRPMLRQ
;
A
#
# COMPACT_ATOMS: atom_id res chain seq x y z
N MET A 1 9.91 -29.29 22.14
CA MET A 1 10.49 -27.93 22.19
C MET A 1 11.37 -27.71 20.96
N ARG A 2 10.73 -27.52 19.79
CA ARG A 2 11.28 -27.16 18.46
C ARG A 2 10.08 -27.18 17.51
N LEU A 3 9.25 -26.14 17.57
CA LEU A 3 8.21 -25.88 16.57
C LEU A 3 8.60 -24.57 15.87
N LEU A 4 8.84 -24.74 14.58
CA LEU A 4 9.49 -23.80 13.67
C LEU A 4 8.54 -22.66 13.29
N GLY A 5 9.02 -21.43 13.46
CA GLY A 5 8.43 -20.20 12.93
C GLY A 5 8.44 -20.19 11.40
N HIS A 6 7.39 -20.76 10.81
CA HIS A 6 7.11 -20.70 9.38
C HIS A 6 6.05 -19.64 9.08
N SER A 7 6.29 -18.39 9.49
CA SER A 7 5.46 -17.24 9.14
C SER A 7 5.81 -16.75 7.71
N VAL A 8 4.83 -16.74 6.80
CA VAL A 8 4.77 -15.93 5.54
C VAL A 8 5.92 -16.13 4.52
N ARG A 9 6.85 -17.08 4.74
CA ARG A 9 8.02 -17.34 3.86
C ARG A 9 7.67 -17.73 2.40
N TRP A 10 6.45 -18.14 2.12
CA TRP A 10 6.03 -18.59 0.78
C TRP A 10 5.81 -17.45 -0.20
N LEU A 11 5.59 -16.21 0.27
CA LEU A 11 5.55 -15.01 -0.58
C LEU A 11 6.92 -14.65 -1.20
N ILE A 12 8.01 -15.29 -0.75
CA ILE A 12 9.40 -14.90 -1.08
C ILE A 12 10.16 -16.06 -1.75
N ARG A 13 9.54 -17.23 -2.02
CA ARG A 13 10.26 -18.36 -2.64
C ARG A 13 10.16 -18.33 -4.17
N PRO A 14 11.25 -18.07 -4.92
CA PRO A 14 11.27 -18.30 -6.35
C PRO A 14 11.17 -19.80 -6.64
N HIS A 15 10.30 -20.18 -7.56
CA HIS A 15 10.25 -21.54 -8.09
C HIS A 15 11.34 -21.66 -9.18
N PRO A 16 12.19 -22.70 -9.20
CA PRO A 16 13.18 -22.86 -10.26
C PRO A 16 12.46 -23.18 -11.58
N SER A 17 12.50 -22.23 -12.52
CA SER A 17 12.02 -22.41 -13.89
C SER A 17 13.08 -23.19 -14.70
N ARG A 18 12.88 -24.49 -14.86
CA ARG A 18 13.59 -25.27 -15.90
C ARG A 18 12.88 -25.06 -17.23
N TRP A 19 13.36 -24.10 -18.02
CA TRP A 19 13.01 -24.00 -19.44
C TRP A 19 14.24 -24.34 -20.29
N SER A 20 14.28 -25.59 -20.76
CA SER A 20 15.20 -26.04 -21.79
C SER A 20 14.66 -25.64 -23.17
N ARG A 21 15.49 -24.93 -23.93
CA ARG A 21 15.27 -24.53 -25.34
C ARG A 21 14.86 -25.73 -26.21
N ARG A 22 13.83 -25.56 -27.04
CA ARG A 22 13.75 -26.18 -28.36
C ARG A 22 13.27 -25.15 -29.37
N VAL A 23 14.14 -24.90 -30.34
CA VAL A 23 13.92 -24.07 -31.52
C VAL A 23 13.14 -24.92 -32.52
N GLY A 24 12.04 -24.39 -33.04
CA GLY A 24 11.26 -24.94 -34.15
C GLY A 24 11.00 -23.83 -35.16
N THR A 25 11.39 -24.07 -36.41
CA THR A 25 11.45 -23.14 -37.53
C THR A 25 10.17 -23.06 -38.36
N SER A 26 9.83 -21.83 -38.79
CA SER A 26 9.13 -21.42 -40.03
C SER A 26 7.60 -21.61 -40.16
N PRO A 27 6.90 -20.88 -41.08
CA PRO A 27 7.38 -19.88 -42.06
C PRO A 27 6.66 -18.51 -42.08
N THR A 28 7.36 -17.58 -42.73
CA THR A 28 7.00 -16.30 -43.36
C THR A 28 5.55 -16.08 -43.79
N VAL A 29 5.00 -14.91 -43.42
CA VAL A 29 3.94 -14.21 -44.17
C VAL A 29 4.42 -12.79 -44.47
N THR A 30 4.16 -12.40 -45.71
CA THR A 30 4.73 -11.33 -46.52
C THR A 30 4.39 -9.91 -46.07
N ALA A 31 5.35 -9.02 -46.29
CA ALA A 31 5.21 -7.58 -46.23
C ALA A 31 4.32 -7.06 -47.37
N ASN A 32 3.16 -6.47 -47.06
CA ASN A 32 2.69 -5.24 -47.69
C ASN A 32 1.42 -4.72 -47.01
N GLU A 33 1.53 -3.78 -46.07
CA GLU A 33 0.45 -2.87 -45.69
C GLU A 33 1.04 -1.70 -44.87
N ARG A 34 1.90 -0.92 -45.54
CA ARG A 34 2.27 0.43 -45.09
C ARG A 34 1.48 1.42 -45.93
N ARG A 35 0.47 2.07 -45.33
CA ARG A 35 0.25 3.52 -45.38
C ARG A 35 -1.10 3.86 -44.74
N GLN A 36 -1.02 4.47 -43.55
CA GLN A 36 -1.72 5.68 -43.11
C GLN A 36 -1.99 5.60 -41.60
N SER A 37 -0.98 5.93 -40.81
CA SER A 37 -1.18 6.58 -39.52
C SER A 37 -0.08 7.61 -39.32
N ARG A 38 -0.50 8.85 -39.12
CA ARG A 38 0.35 10.02 -38.96
C ARG A 38 0.96 10.01 -37.56
N SER A 39 2.25 10.32 -37.50
CA SER A 39 2.95 11.05 -36.43
C SER A 39 2.94 10.43 -35.03
N MET A 40 3.83 9.47 -34.77
CA MET A 40 4.34 9.24 -33.42
C MET A 40 5.32 10.36 -33.06
N ALA A 41 5.05 11.05 -31.95
CA ALA A 41 5.99 11.92 -31.25
C ALA A 41 7.05 11.06 -30.49
N PRO A 42 8.16 11.63 -30.01
CA PRO A 42 9.43 10.92 -29.78
C PRO A 42 9.34 9.92 -28.62
N ASP A 43 10.06 8.80 -28.75
CA ASP A 43 10.17 7.66 -27.81
C ASP A 43 9.75 7.92 -26.35
N ASP A 44 8.53 7.50 -25.99
CA ASP A 44 8.08 7.32 -24.59
C ASP A 44 8.83 6.13 -23.97
N ALA A 45 10.11 6.31 -23.66
CA ALA A 45 10.87 5.32 -22.90
C ALA A 45 10.42 5.36 -21.44
N LEU A 46 9.82 4.25 -20.96
CA LEU A 46 9.56 4.05 -19.54
C LEU A 46 10.84 4.34 -18.71
N PRO A 47 10.73 4.79 -17.45
CA PRO A 47 11.89 5.07 -16.61
C PRO A 47 12.87 3.89 -16.56
N ASP A 48 14.12 4.13 -16.96
CA ASP A 48 15.21 3.15 -16.88
C ASP A 48 15.83 3.17 -15.48
N VAL A 49 15.11 2.59 -14.52
CA VAL A 49 15.56 2.46 -13.13
C VAL A 49 15.89 1.01 -12.83
N ARG A 50 17.16 0.75 -12.50
CA ARG A 50 17.62 -0.59 -12.09
C ARG A 50 17.36 -0.82 -10.61
N THR A 51 16.83 -2.00 -10.30
CA THR A 51 16.52 -2.40 -8.92
C THR A 51 17.77 -2.42 -8.03
N ASP A 52 18.92 -2.81 -8.59
CA ASP A 52 20.19 -2.91 -7.85
C ASP A 52 20.82 -1.54 -7.52
N ASP A 53 20.45 -0.47 -8.22
CA ASP A 53 20.89 0.89 -7.86
C ASP A 53 20.35 1.29 -6.48
N PHE A 54 19.27 0.64 -6.04
CA PHE A 54 18.59 0.85 -4.77
C PHE A 54 18.92 -0.24 -3.74
N ASP A 55 20.04 -0.94 -3.92
CA ASP A 55 20.53 -1.91 -2.97
C ASP A 55 21.42 -1.27 -1.90
N TYR A 56 21.31 -1.78 -0.68
CA TYR A 56 22.20 -1.42 0.43
C TYR A 56 22.19 -2.54 1.47
N HIS A 57 23.26 -2.64 2.26
CA HIS A 57 23.34 -3.63 3.32
C HIS A 57 22.48 -3.23 4.51
N LEU A 58 21.40 -3.98 4.78
CA LEU A 58 20.57 -3.83 5.98
C LEU A 58 20.82 -4.99 6.96
N PRO A 59 21.55 -4.77 8.06
CA PRO A 59 21.76 -5.79 9.07
C PRO A 59 20.44 -6.21 9.75
N GLU A 60 20.29 -7.50 10.09
CA GLU A 60 19.05 -8.04 10.66
C GLU A 60 18.72 -7.42 12.03
N GLU A 61 19.75 -7.08 12.80
CA GLU A 61 19.66 -6.38 14.09
C GLU A 61 19.09 -4.96 13.99
N ARG A 62 19.15 -4.33 12.80
CA ARG A 62 18.53 -3.02 12.56
C ARG A 62 17.03 -3.13 12.27
N VAL A 63 16.49 -4.32 12.01
CA VAL A 63 15.06 -4.51 11.78
C VAL A 63 14.30 -4.59 13.10
N ALA A 64 13.48 -3.58 13.39
CA ALA A 64 12.66 -3.58 14.61
C ALA A 64 11.52 -4.60 14.53
N LYS A 65 11.53 -5.57 15.46
CA LYS A 65 10.49 -6.61 15.56
C LYS A 65 9.23 -6.14 16.29
N PHE A 66 9.37 -5.17 17.17
CA PHE A 66 8.30 -4.57 17.98
C PHE A 66 8.48 -3.05 18.01
N PRO A 67 7.40 -2.27 18.15
CA PRO A 67 7.51 -0.83 18.35
C PRO A 67 8.09 -0.52 19.73
N LEU A 68 8.54 0.72 19.91
CA LEU A 68 8.83 1.24 21.24
C LEU A 68 7.54 1.32 22.08
N ALA A 69 7.68 1.22 23.41
CA ALA A 69 6.56 1.40 24.33
C ALA A 69 5.93 2.78 24.18
N ASP A 70 6.77 3.83 24.19
CA ASP A 70 6.42 5.16 23.69
C ASP A 70 6.88 5.27 22.23
N ARG A 71 5.92 5.24 21.32
CA ARG A 71 6.20 5.29 19.88
C ARG A 71 6.72 6.64 19.42
N SER A 72 6.40 7.72 20.14
CA SER A 72 6.88 9.08 19.82
C SER A 72 8.35 9.30 20.21
N ALA A 73 8.90 8.44 21.07
CA ALA A 73 10.31 8.46 21.42
C ALA A 73 11.23 7.91 20.31
N SER A 74 10.68 7.43 19.19
CA SER A 74 11.46 6.93 18.06
C SER A 74 12.36 8.02 17.46
N LYS A 75 13.47 7.62 16.82
CA LYS A 75 14.35 8.57 16.16
C LYS A 75 13.67 9.12 14.91
N LEU A 76 13.99 10.38 14.58
CA LEU A 76 13.56 11.06 13.37
C LEU A 76 14.79 11.63 12.67
N LEU A 77 15.07 11.19 11.45
CA LEU A 77 16.10 11.79 10.60
C LEU A 77 15.47 12.89 9.74
N VAL A 78 15.98 14.11 9.84
CA VAL A 78 15.43 15.26 9.12
C VAL A 78 16.33 15.61 7.97
N PHE A 79 15.81 15.51 6.75
CA PHE A 79 16.42 16.00 5.53
C PHE A 79 15.59 17.17 4.98
N GLU A 80 16.27 18.28 4.73
CA GLU A 80 15.69 19.47 4.14
C GLU A 80 16.64 19.96 3.05
N ALA A 81 16.13 20.21 1.85
CA ALA A 81 16.95 20.60 0.70
C ALA A 81 17.87 21.79 1.05
N GLY A 82 19.16 21.68 0.74
CA GLY A 82 20.16 22.72 1.01
C GLY A 82 20.61 22.83 2.48
N ARG A 83 20.19 21.93 3.37
CA ARG A 83 20.63 21.87 4.77
C ARG A 83 21.29 20.54 5.09
N SER A 84 22.10 20.51 6.15
CA SER A 84 22.69 19.28 6.66
C SER A 84 21.62 18.37 7.29
N LEU A 85 21.89 17.06 7.28
CA LEU A 85 21.07 16.08 7.98
C LEU A 85 21.05 16.38 9.49
N ARG A 86 19.87 16.23 10.10
CA ARG A 86 19.68 16.46 11.53
C ARG A 86 19.04 15.25 12.17
N HIS A 87 19.60 14.83 13.30
CA HIS A 87 19.02 13.80 14.15
C HIS A 87 18.10 14.44 15.19
N ARG A 88 16.86 13.96 15.26
CA ARG A 88 15.79 14.41 16.15
C ARG A 88 15.03 13.22 16.70
N ARG A 89 14.02 13.47 17.52
CA ARG A 89 13.03 12.48 17.93
C ARG A 89 11.70 12.76 17.27
N PHE A 90 10.84 11.75 17.19
CA PHE A 90 9.53 11.92 16.55
C PHE A 90 8.64 12.92 17.30
N VAL A 91 8.77 13.03 18.63
CA VAL A 91 8.16 14.10 19.44
C VAL A 91 8.47 15.52 18.93
N ASP A 92 9.58 15.73 18.22
CA ASP A 92 9.98 17.03 17.69
C ASP A 92 9.28 17.38 16.36
N LEU A 93 8.54 16.44 15.75
CA LEU A 93 7.90 16.63 14.44
C LEU A 93 7.04 17.91 14.35
N PRO A 94 6.21 18.26 15.35
CA PRO A 94 5.39 19.47 15.29
C PRO A 94 6.18 20.76 15.11
N GLN A 95 7.37 20.88 15.70
CA GLN A 95 8.22 22.08 15.59
C GLN A 95 9.11 22.06 14.33
N LEU A 96 9.15 20.93 13.62
CA LEU A 96 9.95 20.77 12.41
C LEU A 96 9.17 21.12 11.14
N LEU A 97 7.84 21.02 11.17
CA LEU A 97 6.96 21.44 10.09
C LEU A 97 6.57 22.93 10.25
N PRO A 98 6.27 23.64 9.17
CA PRO A 98 5.59 24.94 9.24
C PRO A 98 4.33 24.87 10.11
N SER A 99 4.03 25.95 10.82
CA SER A 99 2.89 26.05 11.75
C SER A 99 1.54 25.89 11.05
N ASP A 100 1.47 26.20 9.76
CA ASP A 100 0.31 26.06 8.89
C ASP A 100 0.34 24.77 8.04
N ALA A 101 1.39 23.96 8.08
CA ALA A 101 1.48 22.74 7.27
C ALA A 101 0.29 21.78 7.53
N VAL A 102 -0.29 21.24 6.47
CA VAL A 102 -1.41 20.30 6.52
C VAL A 102 -0.86 18.88 6.60
N LEU A 103 -1.36 18.09 7.54
CA LEU A 103 -0.99 16.69 7.68
C LEU A 103 -2.00 15.81 6.95
N VAL A 104 -1.57 15.14 5.88
CA VAL A 104 -2.42 14.19 5.15
C VAL A 104 -2.03 12.76 5.50
N ARG A 105 -2.97 11.98 6.06
CA ARG A 105 -2.69 10.66 6.63
C ARG A 105 -3.63 9.57 6.14
N ASN A 106 -3.10 8.35 6.02
CA ASN A 106 -3.89 7.18 5.65
C ASN A 106 -4.60 6.59 6.87
N ASN A 107 -5.93 6.66 6.93
CA ASN A 107 -6.75 6.18 8.05
C ASN A 107 -7.20 4.71 7.90
N SER A 108 -6.59 3.95 7.00
CA SER A 108 -6.91 2.53 6.82
C SER A 108 -6.59 1.70 8.07
N LYS A 109 -7.51 0.78 8.38
CA LYS A 109 -7.48 -0.10 9.54
C LYS A 109 -7.20 -1.53 9.08
N VAL A 110 -6.20 -2.14 9.72
CA VAL A 110 -5.78 -3.50 9.46
C VAL A 110 -6.84 -4.44 9.99
N ILE A 111 -7.23 -5.40 9.17
CA ILE A 111 -8.12 -6.49 9.57
C ILE A 111 -7.29 -7.75 9.83
N ALA A 112 -7.80 -8.62 10.70
CA ALA A 112 -7.20 -9.93 10.99
C ALA A 112 -7.43 -10.91 9.82
N ALA A 113 -6.99 -10.55 8.62
CA ALA A 113 -7.27 -11.24 7.37
C ALA A 113 -6.50 -12.56 7.18
N ARG A 114 -5.66 -12.97 8.13
CA ARG A 114 -4.85 -14.18 8.03
C ARG A 114 -5.51 -15.33 8.79
N LEU A 115 -6.02 -16.32 8.06
CA LEU A 115 -6.69 -17.49 8.64
C LEU A 115 -5.78 -18.72 8.57
N LEU A 116 -5.64 -19.42 9.70
CA LEU A 116 -4.89 -20.68 9.81
C LEU A 116 -5.89 -21.83 9.89
N LEU A 117 -6.14 -22.49 8.76
CA LEU A 117 -7.22 -23.47 8.61
C LEU A 117 -6.69 -24.89 8.41
N HIS A 118 -7.58 -25.87 8.53
CA HIS A 118 -7.28 -27.28 8.32
C HIS A 118 -8.06 -27.83 7.13
N LYS A 119 -7.44 -28.67 6.31
CA LYS A 119 -8.18 -29.34 5.23
C LYS A 119 -9.31 -30.21 5.78
N GLU A 120 -10.47 -30.12 5.16
CA GLU A 120 -11.54 -31.09 5.36
C GLU A 120 -11.06 -32.44 4.80
N ARG A 121 -10.83 -33.41 5.68
CA ARG A 121 -10.54 -34.79 5.28
C ARG A 121 -11.36 -35.72 6.14
N ILE A 122 -12.17 -36.54 5.48
CA ILE A 122 -12.77 -37.74 6.08
C ILE A 122 -11.65 -38.79 6.16
N GLY A 123 -11.08 -38.99 7.34
CA GLY A 123 -10.18 -40.13 7.57
C GLY A 123 -10.96 -41.45 7.52
N ARG A 124 -10.28 -42.58 7.22
CA ARG A 124 -10.83 -43.95 7.28
C ARG A 124 -11.39 -44.37 8.67
N ARG A 125 -11.32 -43.49 9.68
CA ARG A 125 -11.76 -43.71 11.08
C ARG A 125 -12.55 -42.52 11.66
N GLY A 126 -13.16 -41.68 10.83
CA GLY A 126 -14.05 -40.60 11.31
C GLY A 126 -13.38 -39.41 12.02
N LYS A 127 -12.04 -39.33 12.10
CA LYS A 127 -11.35 -38.14 12.63
C LYS A 127 -11.24 -37.04 11.56
N MET A 128 -11.79 -35.86 11.87
CA MET A 128 -11.44 -34.60 11.20
C MET A 128 -9.98 -34.27 11.50
N GLY A 129 -9.15 -34.11 10.46
CA GLY A 129 -7.72 -33.86 10.64
C GLY A 129 -6.98 -33.87 9.31
N GLY A 130 -7.19 -32.85 8.49
CA GLY A 130 -6.43 -32.63 7.28
C GLY A 130 -5.18 -31.77 7.52
N GLY A 131 -4.29 -31.74 6.53
CA GLY A 131 -3.09 -30.90 6.58
C GLY A 131 -3.44 -29.41 6.73
N LYS A 132 -2.55 -28.66 7.40
CA LYS A 132 -2.69 -27.21 7.61
C LYS A 132 -2.67 -26.44 6.28
N ALA A 133 -3.43 -25.36 6.24
CA ALA A 133 -3.47 -24.37 5.17
C ALA A 133 -3.52 -22.97 5.78
N GLU A 134 -3.02 -21.99 5.05
CA GLU A 134 -3.00 -20.58 5.44
C GLU A 134 -3.69 -19.79 4.35
N LEU A 135 -4.67 -18.95 4.73
CA LEU A 135 -5.31 -18.02 3.83
C LEU A 135 -4.97 -16.60 4.28
N LEU A 136 -4.68 -15.71 3.32
CA LEU A 136 -4.61 -14.28 3.55
C LEU A 136 -5.66 -13.61 2.67
N CYS A 137 -6.73 -13.09 3.28
CA CYS A 137 -7.78 -12.35 2.57
C CYS A 137 -7.22 -11.02 2.04
N LEU A 138 -7.45 -10.72 0.77
CA LEU A 138 -6.85 -9.58 0.07
C LEU A 138 -7.90 -8.54 -0.29
N GLU A 139 -8.83 -8.91 -1.17
CA GLU A 139 -9.90 -8.03 -1.65
C GLU A 139 -11.22 -8.81 -1.66
N PRO A 140 -12.34 -8.21 -1.23
CA PRO A 140 -13.65 -8.84 -1.37
C PRO A 140 -14.12 -8.79 -2.83
N LEU A 141 -14.89 -9.81 -3.21
CA LEU A 141 -15.49 -9.95 -4.53
C LEU A 141 -17.02 -9.98 -4.44
N GLN A 142 -17.57 -10.62 -3.40
CA GLN A 142 -19.01 -10.70 -3.15
C GLN A 142 -19.32 -10.60 -1.66
N PRO A 143 -20.43 -9.94 -1.26
CA PRO A 143 -21.47 -9.35 -2.11
C PRO A 143 -21.08 -8.00 -2.75
N SER A 144 -19.97 -7.41 -2.32
CA SER A 144 -19.46 -6.14 -2.83
C SER A 144 -17.95 -6.16 -2.85
N THR A 145 -17.36 -5.37 -3.75
CA THR A 145 -15.92 -5.08 -3.75
C THR A 145 -15.53 -4.08 -2.67
N ASP A 146 -16.49 -3.47 -1.96
CA ASP A 146 -16.23 -2.61 -0.81
C ASP A 146 -15.94 -3.45 0.45
N PRO A 147 -14.74 -3.34 1.05
CA PRO A 147 -14.41 -4.05 2.27
C PRO A 147 -15.39 -3.81 3.42
N ALA A 148 -15.90 -2.59 3.59
CA ALA A 148 -16.83 -2.30 4.68
C ALA A 148 -18.14 -3.08 4.52
N VAL A 149 -18.65 -3.20 3.29
CA VAL A 149 -19.87 -3.96 2.98
C VAL A 149 -19.63 -5.45 3.12
N ALA A 150 -18.50 -5.96 2.62
CA ALA A 150 -18.17 -7.38 2.70
C ALA A 150 -17.91 -7.85 4.14
N LEU A 151 -17.24 -7.03 4.95
CA LEU A 151 -16.96 -7.29 6.37
C LEU A 151 -18.24 -7.24 7.21
N ALA A 152 -19.12 -6.26 6.96
CA ALA A 152 -20.41 -6.13 7.65
C ALA A 152 -21.46 -7.14 7.19
N CYS A 153 -21.17 -7.96 6.18
CA CYS A 153 -22.10 -8.95 5.66
C CYS A 153 -22.45 -9.98 6.74
N THR A 154 -23.75 -10.14 7.02
CA THR A 154 -24.30 -11.06 8.02
C THR A 154 -24.88 -12.34 7.40
N THR A 155 -25.04 -12.36 6.08
CA THR A 155 -25.59 -13.48 5.33
C THR A 155 -24.48 -14.16 4.54
N PRO A 156 -23.99 -15.34 4.96
CA PRO A 156 -23.05 -16.11 4.18
C PRO A 156 -23.68 -16.57 2.85
N PRO A 157 -22.88 -16.75 1.79
CA PRO A 157 -21.43 -16.64 1.78
C PRO A 157 -20.91 -15.22 1.52
N VAL A 158 -19.62 -15.01 1.83
CA VAL A 158 -18.81 -13.97 1.18
C VAL A 158 -17.76 -14.61 0.29
N VAL A 159 -17.32 -13.90 -0.74
CA VAL A 159 -16.23 -14.36 -1.62
C VAL A 159 -15.11 -13.32 -1.60
N TRP A 160 -13.88 -13.78 -1.37
CA TRP A 160 -12.70 -12.92 -1.35
C TRP A 160 -11.60 -13.51 -2.22
N SER A 161 -10.81 -12.63 -2.85
CA SER A 161 -9.51 -13.01 -3.38
C SER A 161 -8.54 -13.22 -2.23
N CYS A 162 -7.84 -14.35 -2.22
CA CYS A 162 -6.92 -14.74 -1.14
C CYS A 162 -5.59 -15.25 -1.68
N TYR A 163 -4.50 -15.02 -0.94
CA TYR A 163 -3.32 -15.88 -1.07
C TYR A 163 -3.52 -17.16 -0.27
N CYS A 164 -3.21 -18.30 -0.91
CA CYS A 164 -3.39 -19.63 -0.33
C CYS A 164 -2.03 -20.33 -0.14
N GLY A 165 -1.61 -20.47 1.11
CA GLY A 165 -0.46 -21.27 1.52
C GLY A 165 -0.86 -22.69 1.90
N GLY A 166 -0.13 -23.69 1.38
CA GLY A 166 -0.31 -25.10 1.76
C GLY A 166 -0.07 -26.07 0.61
N ARG A 167 0.24 -27.32 0.94
CA ARG A 167 0.53 -28.36 -0.07
C ARG A 167 -0.78 -28.97 -0.59
N ARG A 168 -0.92 -29.22 -1.90
CA ARG A 168 -2.08 -29.91 -2.53
C ARG A 168 -3.43 -29.21 -2.32
N ILE A 169 -3.47 -27.88 -2.43
CA ILE A 169 -4.72 -27.10 -2.45
C ILE A 169 -5.09 -26.88 -3.92
N HIS A 170 -6.33 -27.22 -4.28
CA HIS A 170 -6.90 -27.11 -5.63
C HIS A 170 -8.34 -26.62 -5.55
N ASN A 171 -8.93 -26.24 -6.68
CA ASN A 171 -10.34 -25.84 -6.75
C ASN A 171 -11.23 -26.96 -6.17
N GLY A 172 -12.21 -26.58 -5.36
CA GLY A 172 -13.05 -27.49 -4.58
C GLY A 172 -12.43 -28.01 -3.28
N THR A 173 -11.16 -27.71 -2.99
CA THR A 173 -10.59 -27.99 -1.65
C THR A 173 -11.36 -27.20 -0.61
N VAL A 174 -11.81 -27.88 0.44
CA VAL A 174 -12.46 -27.25 1.58
C VAL A 174 -11.51 -27.23 2.77
N LEU A 175 -11.47 -26.07 3.43
CA LEU A 175 -10.76 -25.84 4.67
C LEU A 175 -11.78 -25.51 5.77
N HIS A 176 -11.52 -25.94 7.00
CA HIS A 176 -12.33 -25.62 8.17
C HIS A 176 -11.47 -24.93 9.23
N GLY A 177 -12.08 -23.94 9.86
CA GLY A 177 -11.71 -23.35 11.13
C GLY A 177 -12.73 -23.74 12.21
N GLU A 178 -12.77 -22.97 13.29
CA GLU A 178 -13.72 -23.19 14.41
C GLU A 178 -15.12 -22.67 14.09
N HIS A 179 -15.23 -21.54 13.40
CA HIS A 179 -16.47 -20.84 13.06
C HIS A 179 -16.62 -20.59 11.55
N VAL A 180 -15.62 -20.93 10.74
CA VAL A 180 -15.61 -20.68 9.30
C VAL A 180 -15.27 -21.92 8.47
N ARG A 181 -15.96 -22.06 7.34
CA ARG A 181 -15.64 -23.00 6.27
C ARG A 181 -15.21 -22.21 5.04
N ALA A 182 -14.06 -22.56 4.47
CA ALA A 182 -13.50 -21.89 3.31
C ALA A 182 -13.37 -22.86 2.13
N THR A 183 -14.08 -22.58 1.03
CA THR A 183 -14.08 -23.40 -0.18
C THR A 183 -13.28 -22.69 -1.27
N MET A 184 -12.24 -23.35 -1.79
CA MET A 184 -11.46 -22.81 -2.90
C MET A 184 -12.29 -22.87 -4.18
N LEU A 185 -12.56 -21.74 -4.82
CA LEU A 185 -13.38 -21.68 -6.03
C LEU A 185 -12.51 -21.76 -7.29
N GLU A 186 -11.71 -20.72 -7.51
CA GLU A 186 -10.96 -20.53 -8.74
C GLU A 186 -9.58 -19.94 -8.44
N ARG A 187 -8.57 -20.34 -9.23
CA ARG A 187 -7.22 -19.80 -9.11
C ARG A 187 -6.98 -18.78 -10.22
N VAL A 188 -6.67 -17.54 -9.83
CA VAL A 188 -6.42 -16.42 -10.74
C VAL A 188 -4.99 -15.92 -10.50
N GLY A 189 -4.07 -16.32 -11.38
CA GLY A 189 -2.64 -16.04 -11.21
C GLY A 189 -2.08 -16.61 -9.90
N MET A 190 -1.57 -15.74 -9.03
CA MET A 190 -1.06 -16.12 -7.70
C MET A 190 -2.15 -16.17 -6.62
N GLU A 191 -3.34 -15.66 -6.91
CA GLU A 191 -4.46 -15.55 -5.99
C GLU A 191 -5.46 -16.69 -6.19
N THR A 192 -6.35 -16.87 -5.23
CA THR A 192 -7.43 -17.85 -5.30
C THR A 192 -8.68 -17.21 -4.73
N TRP A 193 -9.78 -17.29 -5.48
CA TRP A 193 -11.08 -16.88 -5.01
C TRP A 193 -11.58 -17.91 -4.01
N VAL A 194 -11.91 -17.45 -2.81
CA VAL A 194 -12.33 -18.30 -1.70
C VAL A 194 -13.71 -17.88 -1.25
N ARG A 195 -14.62 -18.84 -1.23
CA ARG A 195 -15.94 -18.70 -0.61
C ARG A 195 -15.81 -18.99 0.88
N PHE A 196 -16.28 -18.08 1.71
CA PHE A 196 -16.39 -18.27 3.15
C PHE A 196 -17.84 -18.43 3.54
N ASP A 197 -18.12 -19.51 4.28
CA ASP A 197 -19.41 -19.82 4.89
C ASP A 197 -19.22 -19.88 6.41
N TRP A 198 -20.16 -19.33 7.17
CA TRP A 198 -20.22 -19.43 8.64
C TRP A 198 -21.68 -19.60 9.07
N THR A 199 -21.93 -19.83 10.36
CA THR A 199 -23.30 -19.83 10.91
C THR A 199 -23.59 -18.46 11.54
N PRO A 200 -24.50 -17.65 10.99
CA PRO A 200 -24.87 -16.37 11.59
C PRO A 200 -25.48 -16.55 12.97
N GLY A 201 -25.04 -15.74 13.94
CA GLY A 201 -25.53 -15.77 15.31
C GLY A 201 -24.41 -15.56 16.31
N GLN A 202 -24.55 -16.10 17.52
CA GLN A 202 -23.41 -16.19 18.44
C GLN A 202 -22.61 -17.45 18.10
N PRO A 203 -21.28 -17.38 17.89
CA PRO A 203 -20.39 -16.26 18.22
C PRO A 203 -20.09 -15.26 17.07
N CYS A 204 -20.48 -15.55 15.83
CA CYS A 204 -20.18 -14.72 14.65
C CYS A 204 -21.47 -14.25 13.94
N HIS A 205 -21.79 -12.96 14.03
CA HIS A 205 -22.95 -12.39 13.34
C HIS A 205 -22.60 -11.96 11.91
N SER A 206 -21.39 -11.43 11.72
CA SER A 206 -20.86 -10.91 10.47
C SER A 206 -19.53 -11.59 10.07
N PHE A 207 -19.08 -11.36 8.84
CA PHE A 207 -17.76 -11.83 8.42
C PHE A 207 -16.60 -11.13 9.17
N ALA A 208 -16.79 -9.87 9.60
CA ALA A 208 -15.86 -9.20 10.50
C ALA A 208 -15.67 -9.98 11.81
N ASP A 209 -16.74 -10.51 12.40
CA ASP A 209 -16.66 -11.30 13.63
C ASP A 209 -15.86 -12.60 13.43
N VAL A 210 -16.01 -13.22 12.25
CA VAL A 210 -15.22 -14.39 11.85
C VAL A 210 -13.73 -14.05 11.85
N LEU A 211 -13.35 -12.95 11.19
CA LEU A 211 -11.95 -12.51 11.15
C LEU A 211 -11.43 -12.10 12.54
N GLU A 212 -12.23 -11.42 13.37
CA GLU A 212 -11.79 -11.01 14.71
C GLU A 212 -11.52 -12.22 15.63
N ARG A 213 -12.29 -13.30 15.48
CA ARG A 213 -12.18 -14.50 16.31
C ARG A 213 -11.12 -15.47 15.83
N GLU A 214 -11.10 -15.78 14.54
CA GLU A 214 -10.21 -16.80 13.95
C GLU A 214 -9.00 -16.22 13.25
N GLY A 215 -9.04 -14.93 12.96
CA GLY A 215 -8.00 -14.24 12.23
C GLY A 215 -6.80 -13.85 13.09
N HIS A 216 -5.66 -13.92 12.44
CA HIS A 216 -4.37 -13.43 12.90
C HIS A 216 -4.04 -12.09 12.27
N THR A 217 -3.27 -11.26 12.97
CA THR A 217 -2.76 -10.01 12.39
C THR A 217 -1.77 -10.35 11.27
N PRO A 218 -1.99 -9.86 10.03
CA PRO A 218 -1.11 -10.13 8.90
C PRO A 218 0.20 -9.32 9.00
N LEU A 219 1.11 -9.80 9.84
CA LEU A 219 2.42 -9.19 10.03
C LEU A 219 3.32 -9.35 8.78
N PRO A 220 4.11 -8.32 8.42
CA PRO A 220 5.07 -8.43 7.33
C PRO A 220 6.06 -9.58 7.51
N PRO A 221 6.40 -10.34 6.44
CA PRO A 221 7.27 -11.51 6.52
C PRO A 221 8.68 -11.24 7.07
N TYR A 222 9.20 -10.00 6.96
CA TYR A 222 10.52 -9.67 7.52
C TYR A 222 10.55 -9.67 9.05
N LEU A 223 9.40 -9.53 9.73
CA LEU A 223 9.40 -9.49 11.19
C LEU A 223 9.81 -10.84 11.80
N ARG A 224 9.67 -11.94 11.03
CA ARG A 224 10.10 -13.31 11.38
C ARG A 224 9.63 -13.73 12.78
N ARG A 225 8.39 -13.38 13.12
CA ARG A 225 7.71 -13.79 14.35
C ARG A 225 6.24 -13.99 14.08
N GLU A 226 5.60 -14.74 14.97
CA GLU A 226 4.15 -14.83 15.01
C GLU A 226 3.56 -13.54 15.60
N ASP A 227 2.30 -13.28 15.25
CA ASP A 227 1.54 -12.21 15.88
C ASP A 227 1.21 -12.56 17.33
N VAL A 228 1.17 -11.53 18.17
CA VAL A 228 0.74 -11.62 19.57
C VAL A 228 -0.51 -10.77 19.75
N PRO A 229 -1.32 -10.99 20.81
CA PRO A 229 -2.55 -10.22 21.01
C PRO A 229 -2.36 -8.70 21.00
N ALA A 230 -1.20 -8.22 21.45
CA ALA A 230 -0.85 -6.80 21.41
C ALA A 230 -0.79 -6.23 19.98
N ASP A 231 -0.45 -7.03 18.95
CA ASP A 231 -0.32 -6.60 17.55
C ASP A 231 -1.61 -6.07 16.95
N ARG A 232 -2.78 -6.55 17.40
CA ARG A 232 -4.08 -5.98 17.02
C ARG A 232 -4.18 -4.48 17.33
N ARG A 233 -3.48 -4.03 18.38
CA ARG A 233 -3.37 -2.61 18.77
C ARG A 233 -2.07 -1.98 18.27
N THR A 234 -0.96 -2.73 18.25
CA THR A 234 0.37 -2.17 17.96
C THR A 234 0.70 -2.06 16.49
N TYR A 235 0.13 -2.91 15.65
CA TYR A 235 0.19 -2.80 14.20
C TYR A 235 -0.96 -1.95 13.64
N GLN A 236 -1.24 -0.83 14.31
CA GLN A 236 -2.31 0.09 13.93
C GLN A 236 -1.94 1.53 14.34
N THR A 237 -2.31 2.49 13.49
CA THR A 237 -2.22 3.92 13.79
C THR A 237 -3.32 4.32 14.77
N VAL A 238 -3.08 5.35 15.58
CA VAL A 238 -4.04 5.83 16.60
C VAL A 238 -5.29 6.49 16.00
N TYR A 239 -5.29 6.74 14.70
CA TYR A 239 -6.35 7.40 13.94
C TYR A 239 -6.99 6.49 12.87
N ALA A 240 -6.76 5.18 12.97
CA ALA A 240 -7.33 4.22 12.04
C ALA A 240 -8.83 4.02 12.26
N SER A 241 -9.61 4.15 11.19
CA SER A 241 -11.06 4.07 11.27
C SER A 241 -11.70 3.25 10.14
N ARG A 242 -11.01 3.07 9.01
CA ARG A 242 -11.57 2.45 7.80
C ARG A 242 -11.07 1.02 7.61
N GLU A 243 -11.87 0.03 7.99
CA GLU A 243 -11.52 -1.40 7.90
C GLU A 243 -11.33 -1.88 6.46
N GLY A 244 -10.36 -2.78 6.27
CA GLY A 244 -10.14 -3.46 5.00
C GLY A 244 -8.67 -3.55 4.55
N SER A 245 -7.72 -3.03 5.33
CA SER A 245 -6.29 -3.10 4.95
C SER A 245 -5.64 -4.40 5.42
N VAL A 246 -4.71 -4.94 4.63
CA VAL A 246 -3.88 -6.10 5.04
C VAL A 246 -2.55 -5.64 5.67
N ALA A 247 -2.16 -4.38 5.48
CA ALA A 247 -0.96 -3.81 6.09
C ALA A 247 -1.26 -2.45 6.71
N ALA A 248 -0.55 -2.12 7.80
CA ALA A 248 -0.68 -0.83 8.46
C ALA A 248 0.08 0.26 7.67
N PRO A 249 -0.43 1.51 7.62
CA PRO A 249 0.32 2.66 7.14
C PRO A 249 1.39 3.03 8.17
N THR A 250 2.54 2.34 8.09
CA THR A 250 3.49 2.24 9.20
C THR A 250 4.17 3.54 9.62
N ALA A 251 4.25 4.54 8.73
CA ALA A 251 4.75 5.87 9.06
C ALA A 251 3.86 6.58 10.10
N GLY A 252 2.57 6.25 10.10
CA GLY A 252 1.60 6.75 11.05
C GLY A 252 1.70 6.16 12.45
N LEU A 253 2.46 5.07 12.63
CA LEU A 253 2.54 4.37 13.93
C LEU A 253 3.24 5.20 15.00
N HIS A 254 4.06 6.17 14.61
CA HIS A 254 4.84 7.02 15.54
C HIS A 254 3.99 8.11 16.20
N PHE A 255 2.85 8.46 15.61
CA PHE A 255 1.95 9.47 16.15
C PHE A 255 1.20 8.97 17.39
N THR A 256 1.04 9.86 18.36
CA THR A 256 0.13 9.69 19.50
C THR A 256 -1.11 10.54 19.31
N SER A 257 -2.24 10.15 19.92
CA SER A 257 -3.48 10.95 19.88
C SER A 257 -3.24 12.36 20.43
N ASP A 258 -2.50 12.45 21.55
CA ASP A 258 -2.13 13.71 22.19
C ASP A 258 -1.33 14.65 21.27
N MET A 259 -0.36 14.14 20.52
CA MET A 259 0.40 14.94 19.55
C MET A 259 -0.50 15.48 18.45
N ILE A 260 -1.41 14.65 17.92
CA ILE A 260 -2.34 15.05 16.87
C ILE A 260 -3.28 16.14 17.38
N GLU A 261 -3.90 15.91 18.54
CA GLU A 261 -4.87 16.82 19.14
C GLU A 261 -4.27 18.18 19.48
N ARG A 262 -3.06 18.21 20.05
CA ARG A 262 -2.41 19.46 20.47
C ARG A 262 -1.86 20.30 19.32
N HIS A 263 -1.41 19.67 18.23
CA HIS A 263 -0.59 20.35 17.23
C HIS A 263 -1.16 20.38 15.81
N PHE A 264 -2.12 19.49 15.50
CA PHE A 264 -2.57 19.28 14.12
C PHE A 264 -4.09 19.18 13.96
N ALA A 265 -4.88 19.20 15.03
CA ALA A 265 -6.31 18.88 14.99
C ALA A 265 -7.12 19.64 13.93
N ASP A 266 -6.80 20.93 13.71
CA ASP A 266 -7.44 21.84 12.78
C ASP A 266 -6.91 21.74 11.33
N ARG A 267 -5.84 20.97 11.11
CA ARG A 267 -5.08 20.92 9.85
C ARG A 267 -4.70 19.51 9.42
N VAL A 268 -5.55 18.53 9.73
CA VAL A 268 -5.42 17.13 9.32
C VAL A 268 -6.46 16.80 8.27
N VAL A 269 -6.02 16.13 7.19
CA VAL A 269 -6.88 15.52 6.17
C VAL A 269 -6.66 14.01 6.16
N ASN A 270 -7.73 13.24 6.10
CA ASN A 270 -7.67 11.79 5.96
C ASN A 270 -7.89 11.36 4.52
N VAL A 271 -7.02 10.46 4.06
CA VAL A 271 -7.24 9.63 2.88
C VAL A 271 -7.33 8.18 3.32
N THR A 272 -7.96 7.32 2.54
CA THR A 272 -7.93 5.87 2.77
C THR A 272 -7.28 5.20 1.58
N LEU A 273 -6.25 4.40 1.83
CA LEU A 273 -5.75 3.45 0.86
C LEU A 273 -5.61 2.09 1.54
N HIS A 274 -6.41 1.14 1.07
CA HIS A 274 -6.39 -0.25 1.55
C HIS A 274 -5.24 -0.96 0.87
N VAL A 275 -4.28 -1.36 1.70
CA VAL A 275 -3.06 -1.97 1.22
C VAL A 275 -3.30 -3.46 1.03
N GLY A 276 -3.22 -3.90 -0.22
CA GLY A 276 -3.45 -5.28 -0.62
C GLY A 276 -2.21 -6.17 -0.59
N ALA A 277 -2.39 -7.36 -1.14
CA ALA A 277 -1.42 -8.47 -1.26
C ALA A 277 -0.03 -8.07 -1.76
N GLY A 278 0.00 -7.15 -2.73
CA GLY A 278 1.21 -6.74 -3.44
C GLY A 278 2.27 -6.07 -2.59
N THR A 279 1.88 -5.50 -1.46
CA THR A 279 2.82 -4.76 -0.59
C THR A 279 3.92 -5.65 0.00
N PHE A 280 3.72 -6.96 0.05
CA PHE A 280 4.75 -7.90 0.52
C PHE A 280 5.53 -8.57 -0.61
N ALA A 281 5.17 -8.35 -1.87
CA ALA A 281 5.82 -8.98 -3.00
C ALA A 281 7.19 -8.32 -3.27
N PRO A 282 8.28 -9.10 -3.40
CA PRO A 282 9.55 -8.55 -3.82
C PRO A 282 9.52 -8.14 -5.30
N ILE A 283 10.34 -7.16 -5.67
CA ILE A 283 10.64 -6.89 -7.07
C ILE A 283 11.54 -8.02 -7.57
N LEU A 284 11.07 -8.75 -8.58
CA LEU A 284 11.80 -9.87 -9.18
C LEU A 284 12.55 -9.48 -10.47
N SER A 285 12.20 -8.33 -11.05
CA SER A 285 12.80 -7.83 -12.28
C SER A 285 14.06 -7.01 -12.00
N GLU A 286 15.01 -7.07 -12.93
CA GLU A 286 16.26 -6.28 -12.89
C GLU A 286 15.98 -4.78 -13.08
N ALA A 287 15.13 -4.44 -14.05
CA ALA A 287 14.61 -3.09 -14.27
C ALA A 287 13.20 -2.95 -13.70
N ILE A 288 12.86 -1.76 -13.21
CA ILE A 288 11.53 -1.50 -12.65
C ILE A 288 10.43 -1.52 -13.72
N SER A 289 10.75 -1.24 -14.97
CA SER A 289 9.81 -1.34 -16.10
C SER A 289 9.20 -2.73 -16.25
N GLY A 290 9.89 -3.78 -15.78
CA GLY A 290 9.39 -5.16 -15.74
C GLY A 290 8.56 -5.51 -14.49
N HIS A 291 8.42 -4.60 -13.53
CA HIS A 291 7.61 -4.81 -12.33
C HIS A 291 6.17 -4.38 -12.58
N GLN A 292 5.22 -5.23 -12.22
CA GLN A 292 3.80 -4.88 -12.23
C GLN A 292 3.35 -4.51 -10.83
N MET A 293 2.92 -3.27 -10.65
CA MET A 293 2.32 -2.82 -9.41
C MET A 293 0.94 -3.44 -9.23
N HIS A 294 0.71 -3.95 -8.03
CA HIS A 294 -0.61 -4.38 -7.64
C HIS A 294 -1.55 -3.19 -7.54
N ARG A 295 -2.79 -3.43 -7.94
CA ARG A 295 -3.87 -2.47 -7.80
C ARG A 295 -4.21 -2.33 -6.32
N GLU A 296 -4.47 -1.12 -5.88
CA GLU A 296 -4.97 -0.84 -4.54
C GLU A 296 -6.16 0.11 -4.59
N ARG A 297 -7.09 -0.09 -3.66
CA ARG A 297 -8.29 0.73 -3.53
C ARG A 297 -7.98 1.96 -2.69
N ALA A 298 -8.31 3.12 -3.23
CA ALA A 298 -8.18 4.41 -2.56
C ALA A 298 -9.52 5.15 -2.51
N CYS A 299 -9.70 5.96 -1.48
CA CYS A 299 -10.81 6.90 -1.41
C CYS A 299 -10.50 8.14 -0.57
N ILE A 300 -11.27 9.19 -0.82
CA ILE A 300 -11.33 10.40 -0.01
C ILE A 300 -12.78 10.84 0.14
N GLU A 301 -13.18 11.19 1.35
CA GLU A 301 -14.53 11.72 1.61
C GLU A 301 -14.65 13.15 1.08
N ARG A 302 -15.85 13.56 0.68
CA ARG A 302 -16.12 14.91 0.19
C ARG A 302 -15.60 15.99 1.14
N ALA A 303 -15.96 15.90 2.42
CA ALA A 303 -15.54 16.86 3.43
C ALA A 303 -14.01 16.92 3.58
N GLU A 304 -13.31 15.80 3.44
CA GLU A 304 -11.84 15.73 3.47
C GLU A 304 -11.22 16.43 2.25
N LEU A 305 -11.80 16.22 1.06
CA LEU A 305 -11.36 16.83 -0.18
C LEU A 305 -11.61 18.35 -0.20
N GLU A 306 -12.77 18.80 0.30
CA GLU A 306 -13.12 20.22 0.43
C GLU A 306 -12.12 20.95 1.34
N ARG A 307 -11.79 20.37 2.50
CA ARG A 307 -10.78 20.93 3.41
C ARG A 307 -9.40 21.00 2.76
N LEU A 308 -9.00 19.93 2.06
CA LEU A 308 -7.73 19.90 1.36
C LEU A 308 -7.64 21.00 0.29
N VAL A 309 -8.69 21.18 -0.51
CA VAL A 309 -8.76 22.26 -1.51
C VAL A 309 -8.67 23.63 -0.85
N ALA A 310 -9.40 23.87 0.25
CA ALA A 310 -9.33 25.14 0.99
C ALA A 310 -7.90 25.44 1.50
N PHE A 311 -7.17 24.42 1.97
CA PHE A 311 -5.77 24.61 2.36
C PHE A 311 -4.84 24.84 1.18
N MET A 312 -5.07 24.19 0.04
CA MET A 312 -4.33 24.40 -1.20
C MET A 312 -4.53 25.83 -1.73
N GLU A 313 -5.74 26.39 -1.62
CA GLU A 313 -6.04 27.78 -1.98
C GLU A 313 -5.23 28.78 -1.12
N GLN A 314 -5.02 28.45 0.15
CA GLN A 314 -4.18 29.20 1.08
C GLN A 314 -2.67 28.96 0.87
N ARG A 315 -2.29 28.11 -0.10
CA ARG A 315 -0.91 27.70 -0.38
C ARG A 315 -0.18 27.11 0.83
N ARG A 316 -0.92 26.44 1.71
CA ARG A 316 -0.38 25.79 2.90
C ARG A 316 0.43 24.55 2.48
N PRO A 317 1.62 24.30 3.06
CA PRO A 317 2.43 23.14 2.72
C PRO A 317 1.73 21.82 3.05
N ILE A 318 1.83 20.82 2.16
CA ILE A 318 1.21 19.51 2.36
C ILE A 318 2.27 18.49 2.80
N ALA A 319 2.12 17.98 4.03
CA ALA A 319 2.94 16.92 4.60
C ALA A 319 2.21 15.57 4.56
N ALA A 320 2.65 14.67 3.69
CA ALA A 320 2.12 13.31 3.61
C ALA A 320 2.71 12.42 4.71
N VAL A 321 1.85 11.68 5.41
CA VAL A 321 2.25 10.67 6.39
C VAL A 321 2.26 9.30 5.74
N GLY A 322 3.44 8.91 5.26
CA GLY A 322 3.71 7.64 4.61
C GLY A 322 3.53 7.69 3.09
N THR A 323 4.24 6.79 2.44
CA THR A 323 4.24 6.63 0.98
C THR A 323 2.86 6.33 0.41
N THR A 324 2.00 5.63 1.15
CA THR A 324 0.60 5.36 0.76
C THR A 324 -0.22 6.63 0.64
N SER A 325 -0.04 7.59 1.56
CA SER A 325 -0.71 8.89 1.50
C SER A 325 -0.19 9.71 0.34
N ALA A 326 1.12 9.75 0.14
CA ALA A 326 1.73 10.44 -1.00
C ALA A 326 1.20 9.90 -2.33
N ARG A 327 1.21 8.58 -2.54
CA ARG A 327 0.68 7.96 -3.76
C ARG A 327 -0.81 8.25 -3.96
N THR A 328 -1.61 8.28 -2.89
CA THR A 328 -3.05 8.62 -3.00
C THR A 328 -3.25 10.06 -3.46
N LEU A 329 -2.51 11.00 -2.89
CA LEU A 329 -2.57 12.42 -3.28
C LEU A 329 -2.15 12.64 -4.73
N GLU A 330 -1.06 12.02 -5.15
CA GLU A 330 -0.59 12.10 -6.53
C GLU A 330 -1.59 11.42 -7.49
N SER A 331 -2.19 10.29 -7.10
CA SER A 331 -3.24 9.64 -7.92
C SER A 331 -4.46 10.56 -8.10
N LEU A 332 -4.93 11.24 -7.05
CA LEU A 332 -6.03 12.18 -7.15
C LEU A 332 -5.70 13.37 -8.07
N HIS A 333 -4.46 13.86 -8.03
CA HIS A 333 -3.99 14.87 -8.97
C HIS A 333 -4.11 14.40 -10.43
N TRP A 334 -3.55 13.23 -10.75
CA TRP A 334 -3.58 12.70 -12.12
C TRP A 334 -4.99 12.33 -12.60
N HIS A 335 -5.86 11.90 -11.69
CA HIS A 335 -7.28 11.75 -12.01
C HIS A 335 -7.94 13.10 -12.33
N GLY A 336 -7.67 14.14 -11.52
CA GLY A 336 -8.15 15.48 -11.76
C GLY A 336 -7.64 16.09 -13.08
N ALA A 337 -6.38 15.83 -13.44
CA ALA A 337 -5.81 16.22 -14.72
C ALA A 337 -6.56 15.55 -15.90
N ALA A 338 -6.80 14.24 -15.80
CA ALA A 338 -7.57 13.51 -16.81
C ALA A 338 -9.02 14.01 -16.94
N LEU A 339 -9.65 14.45 -15.84
CA LEU A 339 -10.98 15.08 -15.88
C LEU A 339 -10.95 16.41 -16.66
N LEU A 340 -9.91 17.23 -16.47
CA LEU A 340 -9.75 18.51 -17.16
C LEU A 340 -9.50 18.34 -18.67
N GLU A 341 -8.77 17.29 -19.05
CA GLU A 341 -8.49 16.95 -20.45
C GLU A 341 -9.67 16.26 -21.16
N GLY A 342 -10.79 16.04 -20.45
CA GLY A 342 -11.97 15.36 -20.99
C GLY A 342 -11.85 13.83 -21.09
N ALA A 343 -10.68 13.26 -20.78
CA ALA A 343 -10.43 11.83 -20.75
C ALA A 343 -11.18 11.11 -19.61
N GLY A 344 -11.60 11.85 -18.57
CA GLY A 344 -12.39 11.31 -17.46
C GLY A 344 -13.89 11.09 -17.75
N LYS A 345 -14.37 11.40 -18.97
CA LYS A 345 -15.78 11.15 -19.39
C LYS A 345 -15.99 9.79 -20.06
N SER A 346 -14.92 9.08 -20.41
CA SER A 346 -14.99 7.82 -21.16
C SER A 346 -14.86 6.59 -20.26
N GLY A 347 -16.00 6.03 -19.82
CA GLY A 347 -16.17 4.57 -19.73
C GLY A 347 -15.87 3.85 -18.40
N MET A 348 -15.36 4.51 -17.36
CA MET A 348 -15.05 3.88 -16.06
C MET A 348 -15.91 4.45 -14.90
N GLY A 349 -17.24 4.47 -15.03
CA GLY A 349 -18.17 4.68 -13.91
C GLY A 349 -17.94 5.92 -13.01
N GLU A 350 -18.37 5.81 -11.75
CA GLU A 350 -18.19 6.81 -10.68
C GLU A 350 -16.83 6.70 -9.96
N GLU A 351 -16.01 5.72 -10.35
CA GLU A 351 -14.73 5.42 -9.70
C GLU A 351 -13.55 6.02 -10.48
N PHE A 352 -12.53 6.50 -9.78
CA PHE A 352 -11.28 6.90 -10.43
C PHE A 352 -10.36 5.71 -10.71
N TRP A 353 -9.56 5.84 -11.77
CA TRP A 353 -8.51 4.88 -12.11
C TRP A 353 -7.24 5.62 -12.48
N VAL A 354 -6.12 5.25 -11.86
CA VAL A 354 -4.78 5.74 -12.23
C VAL A 354 -3.88 4.56 -12.52
N SER A 355 -3.41 4.47 -13.77
CA SER A 355 -2.53 3.39 -14.19
C SER A 355 -1.09 3.60 -13.74
N GLN A 356 -0.30 2.53 -13.77
CA GLN A 356 1.07 2.51 -13.26
C GLN A 356 1.99 3.58 -13.84
N TRP A 357 1.90 3.78 -15.15
CA TRP A 357 2.80 4.63 -15.93
C TRP A 357 2.16 5.93 -16.41
N GLN A 358 0.90 6.19 -16.04
CA GLN A 358 0.16 7.34 -16.53
C GLN A 358 0.95 8.66 -16.40
N PRO A 359 1.59 8.99 -15.26
CA PRO A 359 2.33 10.24 -15.11
C PRO A 359 3.57 10.42 -15.98
N TYR A 360 4.08 9.35 -16.57
CA TYR A 360 5.29 9.39 -17.42
C TYR A 360 4.94 9.51 -18.90
N ASN A 361 3.68 9.22 -19.25
CA ASN A 361 3.18 9.24 -20.62
C ASN A 361 2.29 10.46 -20.89
N CYS A 362 2.02 11.30 -19.89
CA CYS A 362 1.28 12.53 -20.04
C CYS A 362 1.93 13.67 -19.25
N THR A 363 1.71 14.89 -19.72
CA THR A 363 2.19 16.09 -19.03
C THR A 363 0.96 16.79 -18.46
N ALA A 364 0.82 16.83 -17.13
CA ALA A 364 -0.22 17.64 -16.52
C ALA A 364 0.08 19.12 -16.76
N SER A 365 -0.74 19.79 -17.57
CA SER A 365 -0.63 21.23 -17.79
C SER A 365 -1.30 22.05 -16.68
N ALA A 366 -2.23 21.44 -15.93
CA ALA A 366 -3.02 22.10 -14.91
C ALA A 366 -2.33 22.11 -13.54
N SER A 367 -2.59 23.16 -12.76
CA SER A 367 -2.09 23.24 -11.39
C SER A 367 -2.72 22.16 -10.50
N ALA A 368 -2.01 21.74 -9.44
CA ALA A 368 -2.56 20.79 -8.48
C ALA A 368 -3.92 21.23 -7.91
N LEU A 369 -4.08 22.52 -7.60
CA LEU A 369 -5.36 23.06 -7.12
C LEU A 369 -6.49 22.88 -8.15
N ASP A 370 -6.23 23.16 -9.43
CA ASP A 370 -7.24 23.03 -10.48
C ASP A 370 -7.65 21.58 -10.71
N THR A 371 -6.70 20.63 -10.62
CA THR A 371 -7.00 19.20 -10.70
C THR A 371 -7.90 18.74 -9.55
N TYR A 372 -7.65 19.18 -8.31
CA TYR A 372 -8.48 18.82 -7.16
C TYR A 372 -9.87 19.46 -7.23
N ARG A 373 -9.97 20.71 -7.71
CA ARG A 373 -11.27 21.34 -8.01
C ARG A 373 -12.05 20.57 -9.09
N ALA A 374 -11.36 19.99 -10.07
CA ALA A 374 -12.01 19.13 -11.07
C ALA A 374 -12.58 17.86 -10.44
N VAL A 375 -11.86 17.24 -9.49
CA VAL A 375 -12.38 16.09 -8.72
C VAL A 375 -13.62 16.49 -7.91
N LEU A 376 -13.61 17.65 -7.22
CA LEU A 376 -14.79 18.14 -6.50
C LEU A 376 -15.99 18.36 -7.43
N ARG A 377 -15.80 19.04 -8.58
CA ARG A 377 -16.87 19.23 -9.57
C ARG A 377 -17.44 17.89 -10.05
N ARG A 378 -16.58 16.90 -10.29
CA ARG A 378 -17.02 15.55 -10.67
C ARG A 378 -17.85 14.87 -9.57
N MET A 379 -17.51 15.11 -8.30
CA MET A 379 -18.32 14.64 -7.17
C MET A 379 -19.66 15.37 -7.10
N ASP A 380 -19.72 16.66 -7.45
CA ASP A 380 -20.97 17.43 -7.50
C ASP A 380 -21.90 16.90 -8.60
N GLU A 381 -21.36 16.75 -9.81
CA GLU A 381 -22.08 16.27 -10.99
C GLU A 381 -22.74 14.90 -10.78
N ALA A 382 -22.11 14.01 -10.01
CA ALA A 382 -22.65 12.69 -9.68
C ALA A 382 -23.15 12.56 -8.24
N SER A 383 -23.29 13.66 -7.49
CA SER A 383 -23.77 13.64 -6.10
C SER A 383 -23.03 12.64 -5.19
N LEU A 384 -21.72 12.53 -5.36
CA LEU A 384 -20.87 11.60 -4.61
C LEU A 384 -20.50 12.18 -3.24
N ALA A 385 -20.71 11.39 -2.18
CA ALA A 385 -20.20 11.69 -0.84
C ALA A 385 -18.74 11.26 -0.66
N VAL A 386 -18.26 10.30 -1.47
CA VAL A 386 -16.91 9.75 -1.39
C VAL A 386 -16.39 9.55 -2.81
N MET A 387 -15.20 10.09 -3.11
CA MET A 387 -14.48 9.76 -4.33
C MET A 387 -13.71 8.47 -4.09
N ARG A 388 -14.00 7.43 -4.87
CA ARG A 388 -13.43 6.09 -4.72
C ARG A 388 -12.78 5.66 -6.01
N GLY A 389 -11.79 4.79 -5.93
CA GLY A 389 -11.14 4.31 -7.12
C GLY A 389 -9.96 3.41 -6.83
N TYR A 390 -9.17 3.20 -7.86
CA TYR A 390 -8.01 2.35 -7.81
C TYR A 390 -6.77 3.05 -8.33
N THR A 391 -5.64 2.71 -7.74
CA THR A 391 -4.34 3.18 -8.18
C THR A 391 -3.37 2.02 -8.33
N ASN A 392 -2.66 2.01 -9.46
CA ASN A 392 -1.47 1.20 -9.69
C ASN A 392 -0.22 2.07 -9.75
N LEU A 393 -0.35 3.37 -9.43
CA LEU A 393 0.68 4.38 -9.64
C LEU A 393 2.03 3.94 -9.05
N LEU A 394 3.06 3.89 -9.90
CA LEU A 394 4.42 3.63 -9.49
C LEU A 394 5.25 4.92 -9.58
N ILE A 395 5.64 5.45 -8.43
CA ILE A 395 6.46 6.65 -8.35
C ILE A 395 7.93 6.23 -8.26
N VAL A 396 8.71 6.54 -9.29
CA VAL A 396 10.15 6.26 -9.40
C VAL A 396 10.86 7.42 -10.09
N PRO A 397 12.16 7.63 -9.86
CA PRO A 397 12.89 8.69 -10.56
C PRO A 397 12.95 8.45 -12.09
N PRO A 398 12.89 9.51 -12.91
CA PRO A 398 12.51 10.88 -12.55
C PRO A 398 10.99 10.98 -12.35
N TYR A 399 10.53 11.64 -11.29
CA TYR A 399 9.11 11.97 -11.09
C TYR A 399 9.00 13.31 -10.36
N GLU A 400 8.13 14.19 -10.84
CA GLU A 400 7.85 15.47 -10.18
C GLU A 400 6.58 15.38 -9.33
N PHE A 401 6.74 15.48 -8.02
CA PHE A 401 5.63 15.59 -7.08
C PHE A 401 4.84 16.89 -7.29
N GLN A 402 3.54 16.74 -7.49
CA GLN A 402 2.61 17.82 -7.80
C GLN A 402 1.92 18.35 -6.53
N VAL A 403 1.74 17.49 -5.52
CA VAL A 403 0.96 17.82 -4.32
C VAL A 403 1.82 17.80 -3.05
N VAL A 404 2.75 16.85 -2.94
CA VAL A 404 3.46 16.59 -1.67
C VAL A 404 4.70 17.48 -1.52
N ASP A 405 4.73 18.28 -0.45
CA ASP A 405 5.89 19.14 -0.11
C ASP A 405 6.85 18.47 0.88
N ALA A 406 6.30 17.71 1.82
CA ALA A 406 7.04 16.92 2.79
C ALA A 406 6.48 15.50 2.92
N LEU A 407 7.36 14.56 3.22
CA LEU A 407 7.03 13.17 3.49
C LEU A 407 7.59 12.76 4.86
N VAL A 408 6.71 12.29 5.73
CA VAL A 408 7.08 11.54 6.93
C VAL A 408 6.99 10.07 6.59
N THR A 409 8.09 9.32 6.67
CA THR A 409 8.10 7.89 6.32
C THR A 409 9.09 7.10 7.16
N ASN A 410 8.94 5.77 7.19
CA ASN A 410 9.96 4.87 7.76
C ASN A 410 11.15 4.70 6.81
N PHE A 411 12.21 4.03 7.29
CA PHE A 411 13.24 3.48 6.42
C PHE A 411 12.76 2.17 5.78
N HIS A 412 12.97 2.03 4.47
CA HIS A 412 12.40 0.97 3.64
C HIS A 412 13.42 -0.11 3.29
N ARG A 413 12.94 -1.30 2.90
CA ARG A 413 13.83 -2.40 2.48
C ARG A 413 14.69 -1.98 1.27
N PRO A 414 15.91 -2.51 1.12
CA PRO A 414 16.67 -2.39 -0.12
C PRO A 414 15.86 -2.97 -1.29
N ARG A 415 16.10 -2.46 -2.49
CA ARG A 415 15.46 -2.94 -3.73
C ARG A 415 13.92 -2.93 -3.67
N SER A 416 13.34 -1.86 -3.12
CA SER A 416 11.89 -1.73 -2.95
C SER A 416 11.33 -0.51 -3.67
N THR A 417 10.09 -0.61 -4.14
CA THR A 417 9.37 0.50 -4.81
C THR A 417 9.19 1.69 -3.87
N LEU A 418 9.05 1.44 -2.57
CA LEU A 418 8.98 2.51 -1.57
C LEU A 418 10.28 3.31 -1.50
N LEU A 419 11.44 2.65 -1.61
CA LEU A 419 12.73 3.33 -1.61
C LEU A 419 12.86 4.23 -2.86
N MET A 420 12.43 3.74 -4.01
CA MET A 420 12.43 4.52 -5.26
C MET A 420 11.47 5.72 -5.19
N LEU A 421 10.28 5.58 -4.59
CA LEU A 421 9.36 6.70 -4.37
C LEU A 421 10.00 7.78 -3.51
N VAL A 422 10.72 7.40 -2.44
CA VAL A 422 11.42 8.36 -1.61
C VAL A 422 12.55 9.06 -2.39
N ALA A 423 13.28 8.33 -3.24
CA ALA A 423 14.29 8.94 -4.11
C ALA A 423 13.68 9.94 -5.09
N ALA A 424 12.49 9.68 -5.62
CA ALA A 424 11.82 10.63 -6.50
C ALA A 424 11.46 11.95 -5.79
N LEU A 425 11.28 11.93 -4.47
CA LEU A 425 10.90 13.12 -3.70
C LEU A 425 12.11 14.01 -3.36
N VAL A 426 13.22 13.40 -2.97
CA VAL A 426 14.37 14.15 -2.44
C VAL A 426 15.21 14.76 -3.58
N PRO A 427 15.62 16.04 -3.50
CA PRO A 427 16.54 16.61 -4.47
C PRO A 427 17.87 15.85 -4.50
N GLY A 428 18.42 15.66 -5.70
CA GLY A 428 19.58 14.78 -5.92
C GLY A 428 19.23 13.29 -6.02
N GLY A 429 17.95 12.94 -5.85
CA GLY A 429 17.43 11.64 -6.22
C GLY A 429 18.03 10.50 -5.39
N ARG A 430 18.47 9.46 -6.11
CA ARG A 430 19.04 8.24 -5.55
C ARG A 430 20.25 8.51 -4.65
N ASP A 431 21.20 9.35 -5.06
CA ASP A 431 22.46 9.52 -4.32
C ASP A 431 22.23 10.21 -2.98
N THR A 432 21.37 11.24 -2.95
CA THR A 432 20.91 11.86 -1.70
C THR A 432 20.23 10.84 -0.80
N LEU A 433 19.36 9.99 -1.36
CA LEU A 433 18.68 8.95 -0.60
C LEU A 433 19.66 7.95 0.03
N MET A 434 20.65 7.49 -0.73
CA MET A 434 21.64 6.54 -0.21
C MET A 434 22.46 7.18 0.91
N HIS A 435 22.85 8.45 0.78
CA HIS A 435 23.51 9.18 1.87
C HIS A 435 22.64 9.28 3.14
N ILE A 436 21.35 9.55 3.00
CA ILE A 436 20.38 9.55 4.12
C ILE A 436 20.36 8.18 4.83
N TYR A 437 20.35 7.09 4.06
CA TYR A 437 20.27 5.73 4.59
C TYR A 437 21.59 5.28 5.23
N GLU A 438 22.74 5.64 4.65
CA GLU A 438 24.06 5.45 5.24
C GLU A 438 24.18 6.17 6.58
N GLU A 439 23.74 7.42 6.65
CA GLU A 439 23.77 8.20 7.89
C GLU A 439 22.87 7.59 8.97
N ALA A 440 21.69 7.08 8.58
CA ALA A 440 20.78 6.37 9.47
C ALA A 440 21.41 5.07 10.00
N LEU A 441 22.08 4.28 9.15
CA LEU A 441 22.78 3.06 9.56
C LEU A 441 23.92 3.36 10.53
N LYS A 442 24.72 4.38 10.23
CA LYS A 442 25.84 4.84 11.08
C LYS A 442 25.37 5.27 12.47
N HIS A 443 24.19 5.90 12.56
CA HIS A 443 23.60 6.38 13.81
C HIS A 443 22.58 5.43 14.42
N GLU A 444 22.66 4.15 14.07
CA GLU A 444 21.91 3.07 14.71
C GLU A 444 20.39 3.28 14.68
N TYR A 445 19.88 3.75 13.54
CA TYR A 445 18.44 3.80 13.31
C TYR A 445 17.88 2.40 13.16
N ARG A 446 16.64 2.22 13.60
CA ARG A 446 15.85 1.01 13.40
C ARG A 446 15.06 1.14 12.11
N PHE A 447 14.92 0.06 11.35
CA PHE A 447 14.36 0.08 10.01
C PHE A 447 12.99 -0.62 9.94
N LEU A 448 12.26 -0.36 8.86
CA LEU A 448 10.98 -0.99 8.50
C LEU A 448 9.82 -0.60 9.43
N SER A 449 8.72 -1.38 9.42
CA SER A 449 7.43 -1.03 10.03
C SER A 449 7.48 -0.45 11.44
N TYR A 450 8.25 -1.07 12.35
CA TYR A 450 8.34 -0.66 13.76
C TYR A 450 9.62 0.13 14.08
N GLY A 451 10.37 0.49 13.03
CA GLY A 451 11.65 1.16 13.14
C GLY A 451 11.50 2.62 13.57
N ASP A 452 12.47 3.41 13.17
CA ASP A 452 12.49 4.85 13.27
C ASP A 452 11.96 5.47 11.96
N SER A 453 11.97 6.79 11.88
CA SER A 453 11.37 7.53 10.76
C SER A 453 12.27 8.64 10.22
N SER A 454 11.85 9.21 9.10
CA SER A 454 12.46 10.36 8.47
C SER A 454 11.41 11.40 8.10
N LEU A 455 11.76 12.68 8.24
CA LEU A 455 11.05 13.83 7.65
C LEU A 455 11.88 14.31 6.47
N LEU A 456 11.31 14.27 5.28
CA LEU A 456 11.99 14.57 4.02
C LEU A 456 11.22 15.68 3.31
N THR A 457 11.90 16.75 2.89
CA THR A 457 11.25 17.84 2.15
C THR A 457 11.85 17.98 0.75
N ARG A 458 10.98 18.25 -0.24
CA ARG A 458 11.41 18.49 -1.63
C ARG A 458 12.05 19.86 -1.80
N ARG A 459 11.61 20.84 -1.00
CA ARG A 459 12.07 22.22 -1.01
C ARG A 459 12.34 22.68 0.43
N PRO A 460 13.15 23.73 0.66
CA PRO A 460 13.27 24.32 1.98
C PRO A 460 11.89 24.74 2.48
N MET A 461 11.52 24.31 3.69
CA MET A 461 10.27 24.73 4.29
C MET A 461 10.56 26.01 5.09
N LEU A 462 10.14 27.15 4.54
CA LEU A 462 10.25 28.44 5.23
C LEU A 462 9.46 28.34 6.55
N ARG A 463 10.18 28.43 7.67
CA ARG A 463 9.58 28.57 9.00
C ARG A 463 9.51 30.07 9.26
N GLN A 464 8.31 30.60 9.45
CA GLN A 464 8.14 31.98 9.92
C GLN A 464 8.59 32.09 11.37
#